data_AF-A0A9E5TJ52-F1
#
_entry.id   AF-A0A9E5TJ52-F1
#
_cell.length_a   1.000
_cell.length_b   1.000
_cell.length_c   1.000
_cell.angle_alpha   90.00
_cell.angle_beta   90.00
_cell.angle_gamma   90.00
#
_symmetry.space_group_name_H-M   'P 1'
#
loop_
_entity.id
_entity.type
_entity.pdbx_description
1 polymer ?
#
loop_
_entity_poly.entity_id
_entity_poly.type
_entity_poly.pdbx_seq_one_letter_code
_entity_poly.pdbx_strand_id
1 'polypeptide(L)'
;GLAALTMSFLSGAAVHAVPAERRQPRFAWSAGVGVLLLVVILASHNYTLPEYTAPSPRSEQPVAIIDFESFYPPDRVGMTAWVTEQPHNTPLVQQYLSGQPLVKARALLEGATVENIRHGGASEEVLVSTPAETEVQFYTYYFPGWRGYVEDQEVEI
;
A
#
# COMPACT_ATOMS: atom_id res chain seq x y z
N GLY A 1 -19.47 13.46 0.75
CA GLY A 1 -19.02 14.54 1.67
C GLY A 1 -20.22 15.21 2.30
N LEU A 2 -20.07 15.71 3.53
CA LEU A 2 -21.15 16.33 4.34
C LEU A 2 -21.95 17.41 3.56
N ALA A 3 -21.28 18.17 2.68
CA ALA A 3 -21.91 19.17 1.81
C ALA A 3 -22.95 18.58 0.83
N ALA A 4 -22.72 17.38 0.30
CA ALA A 4 -23.68 16.71 -0.58
C ALA A 4 -24.90 16.19 0.22
N LEU A 5 -24.69 15.76 1.47
CA LEU A 5 -25.75 15.33 2.36
C LEU A 5 -26.65 16.52 2.75
N THR A 6 -26.07 17.66 3.13
CA THR A 6 -26.84 18.85 3.51
C THR A 6 -27.57 19.45 2.32
N MET A 7 -26.95 19.47 1.12
CA MET A 7 -27.61 19.97 -0.10
C MET A 7 -28.76 19.08 -0.55
N SER A 8 -28.65 17.75 -0.45
CA SER A 8 -29.76 16.84 -0.80
C SER A 8 -30.95 16.99 0.15
N PHE A 9 -30.69 17.16 1.46
CA PHE A 9 -31.74 17.41 2.45
C PHE A 9 -32.43 18.75 2.24
N LEU A 10 -31.67 19.84 2.04
CA LEU A 10 -32.22 21.17 1.77
C LEU A 10 -33.01 21.21 0.46
N SER A 11 -32.54 20.49 -0.58
CA SER A 11 -33.25 20.38 -1.86
C SER A 11 -34.57 19.62 -1.70
N GLY A 12 -34.59 18.52 -0.93
CA GLY A 12 -35.81 17.77 -0.62
C GLY A 12 -36.81 18.60 0.18
N ALA A 13 -36.35 19.32 1.20
CA ALA A 13 -37.19 20.22 2.01
C ALA A 13 -37.77 21.37 1.18
N ALA A 14 -36.98 21.95 0.27
CA ALA A 14 -37.43 23.03 -0.62
C ALA A 14 -38.54 22.56 -1.59
N VAL A 15 -38.45 21.33 -2.12
CA VAL A 15 -39.51 20.75 -2.95
C VAL A 15 -40.78 20.47 -2.14
N HIS A 16 -40.63 20.04 -0.88
CA HIS A 16 -41.77 19.73 -0.01
C HIS A 16 -42.53 20.96 0.50
N ALA A 17 -41.87 22.12 0.54
CA ALA A 17 -42.47 23.39 0.94
C ALA A 17 -43.33 24.06 -0.16
N VAL A 18 -43.36 23.51 -1.38
CA VAL A 18 -44.19 24.03 -2.47
C VAL A 18 -45.63 23.50 -2.33
N PRO A 19 -46.64 24.38 -2.17
CA PRO A 19 -48.04 23.96 -1.97
C PRO A 19 -48.61 23.21 -3.19
N ALA A 20 -49.40 22.17 -2.89
CA ALA A 20 -49.87 21.16 -3.84
C ALA A 20 -50.71 21.71 -5.02
N GLU A 21 -51.32 22.89 -4.86
CA GLU A 21 -52.18 23.52 -5.87
C GLU A 21 -51.41 24.08 -7.09
N ARG A 22 -50.07 24.12 -7.06
CA ARG A 22 -49.20 24.55 -8.18
C ARG A 22 -48.47 23.40 -8.89
N ARG A 23 -48.94 22.16 -8.79
CA ARG A 23 -48.40 21.04 -9.57
C ARG A 23 -48.95 21.02 -11.00
N GLN A 24 -48.47 21.93 -11.85
CA GLN A 24 -48.50 21.69 -13.31
C GLN A 24 -47.26 20.86 -13.69
N PRO A 25 -47.40 19.80 -14.51
CA PRO A 25 -46.28 18.96 -14.91
C PRO A 25 -45.57 19.60 -16.09
N ARG A 26 -44.87 20.70 -15.83
CA ARG A 26 -43.79 21.17 -16.68
C ARG A 26 -42.64 21.45 -15.76
N PHE A 27 -41.75 20.47 -15.59
CA PHE A 27 -40.46 20.69 -14.96
C PHE A 27 -39.62 21.56 -15.91
N ALA A 28 -40.03 22.82 -16.06
CA ALA A 28 -39.22 23.85 -16.68
C ALA A 28 -38.20 24.24 -15.61
N TRP A 29 -36.98 23.74 -15.76
CA TRP A 29 -35.85 24.20 -14.97
C TRP A 29 -35.84 25.73 -15.03
N SER A 30 -36.11 26.40 -13.90
CA SER A 30 -36.00 27.84 -13.87
C SER A 30 -34.53 28.20 -14.05
N ALA A 31 -34.26 29.27 -14.81
CA ALA A 31 -32.88 29.72 -15.05
C ALA A 31 -32.11 29.90 -13.72
N GLY A 32 -32.81 30.31 -12.64
CA GLY A 32 -32.25 30.42 -11.30
C GLY A 32 -31.77 29.09 -10.70
N VAL A 33 -32.49 27.99 -10.89
CA VAL A 33 -32.05 26.65 -10.44
C VAL A 33 -30.82 26.20 -11.21
N GLY A 34 -30.79 26.45 -12.53
CA GLY A 34 -29.62 26.17 -13.36
C GLY A 34 -28.38 26.95 -12.91
N VAL A 35 -28.53 28.25 -12.62
CA VAL A 35 -27.45 29.09 -12.08
C VAL A 35 -26.97 28.59 -10.72
N LEU A 36 -27.88 28.21 -9.82
CA LEU A 36 -27.50 27.71 -8.50
C LEU A 36 -26.74 26.38 -8.58
N LEU A 37 -27.16 25.45 -9.45
CA LEU A 37 -26.42 24.21 -9.71
C LEU A 37 -25.03 24.48 -10.30
N LEU A 38 -24.93 25.42 -11.24
CA LEU A 38 -23.64 25.80 -11.82
C LEU A 38 -22.71 26.38 -10.75
N VAL A 39 -23.21 27.23 -9.85
CA VAL A 39 -22.42 27.78 -8.72
C VAL A 39 -21.93 26.66 -7.81
N VAL A 40 -22.77 25.67 -7.49
CA VAL A 40 -22.37 24.53 -6.64
C VAL A 40 -21.31 23.66 -7.33
N ILE A 41 -21.46 23.40 -8.64
CA ILE A 41 -20.48 22.64 -9.42
C ILE A 41 -19.14 23.37 -9.46
N LEU A 42 -19.15 24.67 -9.77
CA LEU A 42 -17.93 25.49 -9.83
C LEU A 42 -17.25 25.60 -8.46
N ALA A 43 -18.03 25.81 -7.39
CA ALA A 43 -17.50 25.86 -6.02
C ALA A 43 -16.92 24.50 -5.57
N SER A 44 -17.45 23.39 -6.09
CA SER A 44 -16.99 22.04 -5.76
C SER A 44 -15.88 21.53 -6.69
N HIS A 45 -15.53 22.25 -7.75
CA HIS A 45 -14.62 21.76 -8.78
C HIS A 45 -13.24 21.36 -8.22
N ASN A 46 -12.70 22.13 -7.27
CA ASN A 46 -11.41 21.80 -6.65
C ASN A 46 -11.41 20.45 -5.92
N TYR A 47 -12.56 20.00 -5.39
CA TYR A 47 -12.69 18.66 -4.77
C TYR A 47 -12.75 17.52 -5.79
N THR A 48 -12.92 17.83 -7.08
CA THR A 48 -12.87 16.83 -8.16
C THR A 48 -11.48 16.66 -8.75
N LEU A 49 -10.54 17.53 -8.36
CA LEU A 49 -9.15 17.45 -8.80
C LEU A 49 -8.36 16.58 -7.82
N PRO A 50 -7.42 15.74 -8.30
CA PRO A 50 -6.48 15.08 -7.43
C PRO A 50 -5.62 16.13 -6.73
N GLU A 51 -5.52 16.06 -5.40
CA GLU A 51 -4.54 16.84 -4.67
C GLU A 51 -3.18 16.18 -4.85
N TYR A 52 -2.33 16.77 -5.68
CA TYR A 52 -0.96 16.29 -5.83
C TYR A 52 -0.12 16.77 -4.65
N THR A 53 0.13 15.85 -3.73
CA THR A 53 1.21 16.02 -2.75
C THR A 53 2.46 15.37 -3.31
N ALA A 54 3.53 16.14 -3.49
CA ALA A 54 4.80 15.58 -3.94
C ALA A 54 5.27 14.50 -2.95
N PRO A 55 5.67 13.31 -3.45
CA PRO A 55 6.19 12.27 -2.57
C PRO A 55 7.45 12.77 -1.87
N SER A 56 7.63 12.37 -0.61
CA SER A 56 8.87 12.63 0.09
C SER A 56 10.01 11.85 -0.57
N PRO A 57 11.26 12.36 -0.58
CA PRO A 57 12.39 11.57 -1.06
C PRO A 57 12.54 10.23 -0.34
N ARG A 58 12.15 10.16 0.94
CA ARG A 58 12.19 8.96 1.77
C ARG A 58 11.17 7.90 1.33
N SER A 59 9.99 8.32 0.87
CA SER A 59 8.95 7.39 0.40
C SER A 59 9.32 6.66 -0.90
N GLU A 60 10.37 7.11 -1.60
CA GLU A 60 10.92 6.45 -2.79
C GLU A 60 12.12 5.55 -2.47
N GLN A 61 12.49 5.42 -1.19
CA GLN A 61 13.59 4.56 -0.74
C GLN A 61 13.06 3.25 -0.16
N PRO A 62 13.90 2.19 -0.06
CA PRO A 62 13.49 0.92 0.52
C PRO A 62 12.91 1.04 1.94
N VAL A 63 13.34 2.03 2.73
CA VAL A 63 12.84 2.29 4.09
C VAL A 63 11.34 2.64 4.14
N ALA A 64 10.75 3.06 3.03
CA ALA A 64 9.32 3.37 2.94
C ALA A 64 8.44 2.18 3.33
N ILE A 65 8.90 0.94 3.11
CA ILE A 65 8.16 -0.26 3.54
C ILE A 65 8.08 -0.34 5.06
N ILE A 66 9.15 0.02 5.77
CA ILE A 66 9.17 0.05 7.24
C ILE A 66 8.26 1.14 7.77
N ASP A 67 8.26 2.32 7.13
CA ASP A 67 7.35 3.41 7.49
C ASP A 67 5.88 2.98 7.26
N PHE A 68 5.60 2.23 6.20
CA PHE A 68 4.26 1.69 5.91
C PHE A 68 3.82 0.65 6.94
N GLU A 69 4.67 -0.32 7.26
CA GLU A 69 4.39 -1.43 8.18
C GLU A 69 4.33 -1.00 9.64
N SER A 70 5.09 0.02 10.03
CA SER A 70 5.14 0.53 11.41
C SER A 70 4.05 1.56 11.73
N PHE A 71 3.36 2.10 10.73
CA PHE A 71 2.30 3.08 10.93
C PHE A 71 1.05 2.45 11.58
N TYR A 72 0.52 3.09 12.61
CA TYR A 72 -0.65 2.61 13.36
C TYR A 72 -1.98 2.87 12.63
N PRO A 73 -2.93 1.92 12.60
CA PRO A 73 -2.90 0.60 13.23
C PRO A 73 -2.00 -0.42 12.49
N PRO A 74 -1.37 -1.37 13.20
CA PRO A 74 -0.35 -2.30 12.68
C PRO A 74 -0.87 -3.41 11.75
N ASP A 75 -2.04 -3.21 11.14
CA ASP A 75 -2.74 -4.18 10.29
C ASP A 75 -2.25 -4.13 8.83
N ARG A 76 -0.93 -4.09 8.66
CA ARG A 76 -0.28 -3.84 7.35
C ARG A 76 0.77 -4.87 6.97
N VAL A 77 0.95 -5.89 7.80
CA VAL A 77 1.81 -7.04 7.51
C VAL A 77 0.92 -8.20 7.07
N GLY A 78 1.13 -8.67 5.84
CA GLY A 78 0.44 -9.87 5.36
C GLY A 78 0.91 -11.10 6.12
N MET A 79 -0.04 -11.91 6.62
CA MET A 79 0.24 -13.18 7.30
C MET A 79 -0.31 -14.35 6.48
N THR A 80 0.40 -15.46 6.45
CA THR A 80 -0.20 -16.73 5.99
C THR A 80 -1.10 -17.28 7.10
N ALA A 81 -2.13 -18.05 6.74
CA ALA A 81 -3.13 -18.58 7.68
C ALA A 81 -2.56 -19.54 8.75
N TRP A 82 -1.27 -19.84 8.68
CA TRP A 82 -0.57 -20.87 9.43
C TRP A 82 0.31 -20.23 10.51
N VAL A 83 0.48 -18.91 10.45
CA VAL A 83 1.27 -18.14 11.41
C VAL A 83 0.40 -17.75 12.60
N THR A 84 0.83 -18.18 13.77
CA THR A 84 0.15 -17.93 15.05
C THR A 84 0.45 -16.54 15.62
N GLU A 85 1.64 -16.01 15.36
CA GLU A 85 2.11 -14.72 15.88
C GLU A 85 2.73 -13.88 14.77
N GLN A 86 2.35 -12.61 14.69
CA GLN A 86 2.88 -11.68 13.71
C GLN A 86 4.35 -11.36 14.04
N PRO A 87 5.29 -11.51 13.09
CA PRO A 87 6.65 -11.05 13.31
C PRO A 87 6.67 -9.53 13.45
N HIS A 88 7.23 -9.04 14.56
CA HIS A 88 7.31 -7.60 14.85
C HIS A 88 8.67 -6.98 14.49
N ASN A 89 9.71 -7.79 14.30
CA ASN A 89 11.03 -7.32 13.93
C ASN A 89 11.80 -8.36 13.11
N THR A 90 12.83 -7.88 12.41
CA THR A 90 13.83 -8.71 11.73
C THR A 90 15.18 -7.97 11.77
N PRO A 91 16.31 -8.65 11.52
CA PRO A 91 17.61 -7.99 11.33
C PRO A 91 17.60 -6.93 10.22
N LEU A 92 16.69 -7.05 9.24
CA LEU A 92 16.59 -6.10 8.13
C LEU A 92 16.06 -4.73 8.57
N VAL A 93 15.25 -4.64 9.63
CA VAL A 93 14.65 -3.36 10.07
C VAL A 93 15.73 -2.30 10.30
N GLN A 94 16.81 -2.65 10.99
CA GLN A 94 17.92 -1.71 11.23
C GLN A 94 18.69 -1.35 9.94
N GLN A 95 18.79 -2.29 8.99
CA GLN A 95 19.43 -2.02 7.69
C GLN A 95 18.59 -1.04 6.86
N TYR A 96 17.27 -1.22 6.82
CA TYR A 96 16.34 -0.28 6.21
C TYR A 96 16.45 1.11 6.85
N LEU A 97 16.48 1.20 8.18
CA LEU A 97 16.56 2.48 8.89
C LEU A 97 17.91 3.20 8.70
N SER A 98 19.00 2.46 8.57
CA SER A 98 20.36 3.01 8.39
C SER A 98 20.71 3.33 6.93
N GLY A 99 19.87 2.90 5.97
CA GLY A 99 20.13 3.09 4.53
C GLY A 99 21.32 2.29 4.01
N GLN A 100 21.78 1.29 4.77
CA GLN A 100 22.85 0.38 4.34
C GLN A 100 22.32 -0.59 3.27
N PRO A 101 23.20 -1.14 2.42
CA PRO A 101 22.83 -2.23 1.53
C PRO A 101 22.15 -3.37 2.29
N LEU A 102 21.03 -3.86 1.78
CA LEU A 102 20.26 -4.92 2.42
C LEU A 102 20.96 -6.26 2.24
N VAL A 103 21.28 -6.93 3.34
CA VAL A 103 21.78 -8.31 3.36
C VAL A 103 20.57 -9.24 3.39
N LYS A 104 20.14 -9.75 2.24
CA LYS A 104 18.92 -10.57 2.11
C LYS A 104 19.10 -12.05 2.48
N ALA A 105 20.34 -12.51 2.57
CA ALA A 105 20.65 -13.86 3.01
C ALA A 105 21.98 -13.91 3.74
N ARG A 106 22.17 -14.95 4.56
CA ARG A 106 23.45 -15.25 5.20
C ARG A 106 23.71 -16.75 5.21
N ALA A 107 24.98 -17.14 5.12
CA ALA A 107 25.38 -18.50 5.44
C ALA A 107 25.40 -18.68 6.97
N LEU A 108 25.06 -19.88 7.43
CA LEU A 108 25.10 -20.22 8.85
C LEU A 108 26.49 -20.72 9.29
N LEU A 109 27.30 -21.22 8.36
CA LEU A 109 28.69 -21.61 8.63
C LEU A 109 29.62 -20.39 8.73
N GLU A 110 30.45 -20.36 9.76
CA GLU A 110 31.50 -19.33 9.89
C GLU A 110 32.54 -19.45 8.78
N GLY A 111 32.90 -18.32 8.18
CA GLY A 111 33.86 -18.25 7.07
C GLY A 111 33.25 -18.47 5.68
N ALA A 112 31.98 -18.89 5.59
CA ALA A 112 31.22 -18.83 4.35
C ALA A 112 30.78 -17.39 4.06
N THR A 113 30.80 -16.99 2.79
CA THR A 113 30.36 -15.67 2.34
C THR A 113 29.15 -15.80 1.44
N VAL A 114 28.26 -14.80 1.51
CA VAL A 114 27.07 -14.70 0.66
C VAL A 114 27.06 -13.32 0.02
N GLU A 115 27.01 -13.28 -1.30
CA GLU A 115 26.84 -12.08 -2.09
C GLU A 115 25.45 -12.09 -2.73
N ASN A 116 24.72 -10.97 -2.67
CA ASN A 116 23.44 -10.86 -3.34
C ASN A 116 23.66 -10.52 -4.82
N ILE A 117 23.22 -11.40 -5.71
CA ILE A 117 23.31 -11.21 -7.16
C ILE A 117 22.07 -10.47 -7.67
N ARG A 118 20.89 -10.89 -7.19
CA ARG A 118 19.63 -10.29 -7.60
C ARG A 118 18.58 -10.43 -6.51
N HIS A 119 17.87 -9.32 -6.28
CA HIS A 119 16.70 -9.25 -5.43
C HIS A 119 15.46 -8.95 -6.29
N GLY A 120 14.41 -9.75 -6.16
CA GLY A 120 13.14 -9.53 -6.84
C GLY A 120 11.96 -9.98 -5.99
N GLY A 121 10.76 -9.48 -6.32
CA GLY A 121 9.56 -9.77 -5.53
C GLY A 121 9.12 -11.24 -5.51
N ALA A 122 9.61 -12.07 -6.46
CA ALA A 122 9.25 -13.49 -6.58
C ALA A 122 10.47 -14.42 -6.63
N SER A 123 11.68 -13.90 -6.40
CA SER A 123 12.91 -14.68 -6.53
C SER A 123 14.09 -13.94 -5.89
N GLU A 124 14.95 -14.68 -5.22
CA GLU A 124 16.23 -14.21 -4.69
C GLU A 124 17.35 -15.02 -5.33
N GLU A 125 18.45 -14.37 -5.66
CA GLU A 125 19.63 -15.02 -6.23
C GLU A 125 20.87 -14.56 -5.48
N VAL A 126 21.66 -15.51 -5.02
CA VAL A 126 22.84 -15.27 -4.21
C VAL A 126 23.99 -16.15 -4.67
N LEU A 127 25.20 -15.62 -4.59
CA LEU A 127 26.42 -16.38 -4.77
C LEU A 127 26.95 -16.75 -3.38
N VAL A 128 27.16 -18.04 -3.15
CA VAL A 128 27.65 -18.57 -1.88
C VAL A 128 29.04 -19.14 -2.09
N SER A 129 30.01 -18.67 -1.32
CA SER A 129 31.36 -19.25 -1.28
C SER A 129 31.59 -19.87 0.07
N THR A 130 31.86 -21.18 0.08
CA THR A 130 31.99 -21.94 1.33
C THR A 130 33.02 -23.06 1.17
N PRO A 131 33.85 -23.33 2.20
CA PRO A 131 34.78 -24.46 2.18
C PRO A 131 34.12 -25.80 2.49
N ALA A 132 32.88 -25.81 2.96
CA ALA A 132 32.13 -27.00 3.38
C ALA A 132 30.62 -26.83 3.14
N GLU A 133 29.86 -27.90 3.35
CA GLU A 133 28.41 -27.85 3.34
C GLU A 133 27.89 -26.83 4.38
N THR A 134 26.93 -26.00 3.97
CA THR A 134 26.33 -24.97 4.83
C THR A 134 24.86 -24.79 4.49
N GLU A 135 24.08 -24.43 5.49
CA GLU A 135 22.75 -23.87 5.30
C GLU A 135 22.85 -22.37 5.02
N VAL A 136 21.91 -21.87 4.21
CA VAL A 136 21.77 -20.46 3.88
C VAL A 136 20.39 -19.99 4.33
N GLN A 137 20.37 -19.00 5.22
CA GLN A 137 19.15 -18.40 5.71
C GLN A 137 18.80 -17.17 4.89
N PHE A 138 17.64 -17.17 4.25
CA PHE A 138 17.07 -16.01 3.57
C PHE A 138 16.16 -15.22 4.52
N TYR A 139 16.26 -13.89 4.47
CA TYR A 139 15.40 -12.98 5.23
C TYR A 139 14.17 -12.56 4.42
N THR A 140 13.46 -13.57 3.91
CA THR A 140 12.18 -13.43 3.24
C THR A 140 11.14 -14.20 4.04
N TYR A 141 9.94 -13.64 4.15
CA TYR A 141 8.84 -14.34 4.82
C TYR A 141 8.42 -15.55 3.98
N TYR A 142 8.36 -16.71 4.62
CA TYR A 142 8.04 -17.95 3.93
C TYR A 142 6.58 -18.00 3.52
N PHE A 143 6.34 -18.11 2.22
CA PHE A 143 5.04 -18.44 1.64
C PHE A 143 5.13 -19.83 1.00
N PRO A 144 4.13 -20.71 1.17
CA PRO A 144 4.15 -22.02 0.52
C PRO A 144 4.33 -21.88 -0.99
N GLY A 145 5.28 -22.63 -1.57
CA GLY A 145 5.54 -22.65 -3.01
C GLY A 145 6.93 -22.16 -3.44
N TRP A 146 7.76 -21.67 -2.51
CA TRP A 146 9.19 -21.45 -2.78
C TRP A 146 9.87 -22.77 -3.19
N ARG A 147 10.88 -22.64 -4.05
CA ARG A 147 11.79 -23.73 -4.48
C ARG A 147 13.22 -23.22 -4.42
N GLY A 148 14.13 -24.06 -3.93
CA GLY A 148 15.56 -23.77 -3.90
C GLY A 148 16.26 -24.42 -5.09
N TYR A 149 17.23 -23.72 -5.67
CA TYR A 149 18.10 -24.25 -6.72
C TYR A 149 19.56 -23.93 -6.39
N VAL A 150 20.44 -24.93 -6.52
CA VAL A 150 21.90 -24.78 -6.45
C VAL A 150 22.46 -25.27 -7.77
N GLU A 151 23.12 -24.38 -8.52
CA GLU A 151 23.66 -24.69 -9.87
C GLU A 151 22.61 -25.38 -10.77
N ASP A 152 21.40 -24.79 -10.84
CA ASP A 152 20.23 -25.29 -11.58
C ASP A 152 19.65 -26.64 -11.10
N GLN A 153 20.16 -27.21 -10.00
CA GLN A 153 19.60 -28.41 -9.37
C GLN A 153 18.67 -28.05 -8.21
N GLU A 154 17.46 -28.58 -8.23
CA GLU A 154 16.47 -28.34 -7.16
C GLU A 154 16.93 -28.99 -5.85
N VAL A 155 16.85 -28.22 -4.75
CA VAL A 155 17.20 -28.66 -3.39
C VAL A 155 16.01 -28.45 -2.45
N GLU A 156 15.99 -29.24 -1.37
CA GLU A 156 15.00 -29.07 -0.30
C GLU A 156 15.27 -27.76 0.48
N ILE A 157 14.20 -27.07 0.88
CA ILE A 157 14.22 -25.79 1.61
C ILE A 157 13.30 -25.80 2.83
#